data_AF-H1PZB7-F1
#
_entry.id   AF-H1PZB7-F1
#
_cell.length_a   1.000
_cell.length_b   1.000
_cell.length_c   1.000
_cell.angle_alpha   90.00
_cell.angle_beta   90.00
_cell.angle_gamma   90.00
#
_symmetry.space_group_name_H-M   'P 1'
#
loop_
_entity.id
_entity.type
_entity.pdbx_description
1 polymer ?
#
loop_
_entity_poly.entity_id
_entity_poly.type
_entity_poly.pdbx_seq_one_letter_code
_entity_poly.pdbx_strand_id
1 'polypeptide(L)'
;MNIILLGFLALIALGLVVGLASVLTRKGNDDDVVVPASGDCYSCNGDDPTCEQVCMMEAATKPIEYYDDEELDRFIGRASEDYTSEEAEEFMDVMQTMHPDEVKDWNRSLILRGINVPNQIKDDLIAMIQD
;
A
#
# COMPACT_ATOMS: atom_id res chain seq x y z
N MET A 1 55.98 -2.99 -5.95
CA MET A 1 55.66 -1.56 -6.12
C MET A 1 54.85 -1.30 -7.41
N ASN A 2 55.34 -1.66 -8.60
CA ASN A 2 54.64 -1.37 -9.88
C ASN A 2 53.26 -2.01 -10.05
N ILE A 3 53.08 -3.27 -9.68
CA ILE A 3 51.79 -3.97 -9.88
C ILE A 3 50.68 -3.33 -9.05
N ILE A 4 51.00 -2.92 -7.82
CA ILE A 4 50.06 -2.24 -6.92
C ILE A 4 49.69 -0.86 -7.49
N LEU A 5 50.66 -0.14 -8.04
CA LEU A 5 50.43 1.18 -8.66
C LEU A 5 49.55 1.07 -9.93
N LEU A 6 49.77 0.05 -10.75
CA LEU A 6 48.97 -0.22 -11.95
C LEU A 6 47.54 -0.62 -11.60
N GLY A 7 47.35 -1.43 -10.54
CA GLY A 7 46.01 -1.80 -10.05
C GLY A 7 45.21 -0.58 -9.58
N PHE A 8 45.85 0.34 -8.85
CA PHE A 8 45.20 1.56 -8.37
C PHE A 8 44.81 2.50 -9.53
N LEU A 9 45.68 2.65 -10.52
CA LEU A 9 45.39 3.45 -11.72
C LEU A 9 44.24 2.86 -12.56
N ALA A 10 44.17 1.53 -12.66
CA ALA A 10 43.08 0.85 -13.37
C ALA A 10 41.72 1.07 -12.68
N LEU A 11 41.67 1.03 -11.34
CA LEU A 11 40.45 1.29 -10.58
C LEU A 11 39.97 2.74 -10.73
N ILE A 12 40.89 3.71 -10.70
CA ILE A 12 40.55 5.12 -10.91
C ILE A 12 40.05 5.35 -12.35
N ALA A 13 40.70 4.77 -13.35
CA ALA A 13 40.28 4.89 -14.74
C ALA A 13 38.88 4.29 -14.98
N LEU A 14 38.58 3.13 -14.39
CA LEU A 14 37.26 2.52 -14.46
C LEU A 14 36.18 3.42 -13.84
N GLY A 15 36.46 3.99 -12.65
CA GLY A 15 35.54 4.91 -11.98
C GLY A 15 35.24 6.16 -12.81
N LEU A 16 36.26 6.73 -13.47
CA LEU A 16 36.09 7.88 -14.35
C LEU A 16 35.24 7.55 -15.60
N VAL A 17 35.45 6.38 -16.22
CA VAL A 17 34.68 5.95 -17.39
C VAL A 17 33.20 5.79 -17.03
N VAL A 18 32.90 5.12 -15.91
CA VAL A 18 31.52 4.95 -15.44
C VAL A 18 30.88 6.30 -15.12
N GLY A 19 31.59 7.17 -14.38
CA GLY A 19 31.08 8.49 -14.01
C GLY A 19 30.77 9.38 -15.22
N LEU A 20 31.65 9.39 -16.22
CA LEU A 20 31.44 10.16 -17.46
C LEU A 20 30.27 9.59 -18.28
N ALA A 21 30.16 8.27 -18.38
CA ALA A 21 29.04 7.63 -19.07
C ALA A 21 27.70 7.99 -18.40
N SER A 22 27.62 7.96 -17.06
CA SER A 22 26.41 8.34 -16.31
C SER A 22 26.02 9.81 -16.47
N VAL A 23 26.98 10.73 -16.61
CA VAL A 23 26.69 12.15 -16.82
C VAL A 23 26.21 12.40 -18.25
N LEU A 24 26.78 11.70 -19.24
CA LEU A 24 26.36 11.83 -20.64
C LEU A 24 24.96 11.25 -20.88
N THR A 25 24.58 10.17 -20.19
CA THR A 25 23.22 9.59 -20.30
C THR A 25 22.16 10.37 -19.55
N ARG A 26 22.53 11.21 -18.57
CA ARG A 26 21.59 12.01 -17.77
C ARG A 26 21.01 13.24 -18.48
N LYS A 27 21.53 13.66 -19.65
CA LYS A 27 21.11 14.89 -20.36
C LYS A 27 19.81 14.74 -21.17
N GLY A 28 18.86 13.92 -20.70
CA GLY A 28 17.64 13.61 -21.47
C GLY A 28 16.34 13.53 -20.69
N ASN A 29 16.31 13.81 -19.38
CA ASN A 29 15.06 13.63 -18.62
C ASN A 29 14.99 14.53 -17.38
N ASP A 30 14.97 15.84 -17.58
CA ASP A 30 14.62 16.81 -16.54
C ASP A 30 13.46 17.66 -17.06
N ASP A 31 12.25 17.19 -16.78
CA ASP A 31 11.06 17.99 -16.50
C ASP A 31 10.08 17.08 -15.75
N ASP A 32 10.50 16.59 -14.58
CA ASP A 32 9.58 15.96 -13.61
C ASP A 32 8.86 17.07 -12.86
N VAL A 33 8.00 17.78 -13.58
CA VAL A 33 6.89 18.49 -12.94
C VAL A 33 6.03 17.39 -12.34
N VAL A 34 6.05 17.29 -11.00
CA VAL A 34 5.08 16.50 -10.24
C VAL A 34 3.71 17.13 -10.47
N VAL A 35 3.11 16.84 -11.62
CA VAL A 35 1.69 16.96 -11.83
C VAL A 35 1.12 15.81 -11.01
N PRO A 36 0.34 16.06 -9.94
CA PRO A 36 -0.38 14.98 -9.30
C PRO A 36 -1.19 14.32 -10.41
N ALA A 37 -0.86 13.06 -10.70
CA ALA A 37 -1.53 12.31 -11.74
C ALA A 37 -3.02 12.32 -11.39
N SER A 38 -3.80 13.08 -12.16
CA SER A 38 -5.25 13.05 -12.16
C SER A 38 -5.74 11.76 -12.84
N GLY A 39 -5.06 10.64 -12.55
CA GLY A 39 -5.33 9.33 -13.13
C GLY A 39 -6.17 8.52 -12.17
N ASP A 40 -7.22 7.89 -12.68
CA ASP A 40 -8.01 6.96 -11.90
C ASP A 40 -7.14 5.78 -11.45
N CYS A 41 -7.02 5.58 -10.14
CA CYS A 41 -6.31 4.45 -9.53
C CYS A 41 -6.84 3.07 -9.94
N TYR A 42 -7.92 3.02 -10.71
CA TYR A 42 -8.49 1.82 -11.32
C TYR A 42 -7.68 1.27 -12.50
N SER A 43 -6.77 2.06 -13.09
CA SER A 43 -6.03 1.67 -14.32
C SER A 43 -4.51 1.59 -14.17
N CYS A 44 -3.98 1.54 -12.93
CA CYS A 44 -2.56 1.33 -12.72
C CYS A 44 -2.14 -0.08 -13.18
N ASN A 45 -1.53 -0.17 -14.37
CA ASN A 45 -1.05 -1.43 -14.98
C ASN A 45 0.47 -1.65 -14.83
N GLY A 46 1.16 -0.81 -14.04
CA GLY A 46 2.61 -0.91 -13.82
C GLY A 46 3.49 -0.21 -14.86
N ASP A 47 2.89 0.44 -15.86
CA ASP A 47 3.62 1.26 -16.85
C ASP A 47 4.19 2.55 -16.24
N ASP A 48 3.53 3.08 -15.20
CA ASP A 48 3.97 4.22 -14.42
C ASP A 48 4.45 3.75 -13.03
N PRO A 49 5.76 3.89 -12.72
CA PRO A 49 6.33 3.45 -11.45
C PRO A 49 5.83 4.27 -10.24
N THR A 50 5.20 5.43 -10.48
CA THR A 50 4.65 6.30 -9.43
C THR A 50 3.16 6.07 -9.19
N CYS A 51 2.43 5.47 -10.14
CA CYS A 51 0.99 5.23 -10.06
C CYS A 51 0.59 4.48 -8.78
N GLU A 52 1.26 3.36 -8.49
CA GLU A 52 0.99 2.55 -7.30
C GLU A 52 1.27 3.31 -6.00
N GLN A 53 2.39 4.06 -5.95
CA GLN A 53 2.75 4.85 -4.77
C GLN A 53 1.74 5.97 -4.51
N VAL A 54 1.34 6.70 -5.55
CA VAL A 54 0.36 7.78 -5.48
C VAL A 54 -1.00 7.23 -5.04
N CYS A 55 -1.45 6.12 -5.62
CA CYS A 55 -2.72 5.50 -5.27
C CYS A 55 -2.76 4.95 -3.83
N MET A 56 -1.66 4.38 -3.35
CA MET A 56 -1.54 3.98 -1.95
C MET A 56 -1.63 5.19 -1.00
N MET A 57 -0.97 6.30 -1.36
CA MET A 57 -1.02 7.54 -0.58
C MET A 57 -2.42 8.17 -0.59
N GLU A 58 -3.11 8.17 -1.73
CA GLU A 58 -4.49 8.64 -1.84
C GLU A 58 -5.42 7.78 -0.97
N ALA A 59 -5.31 6.45 -1.06
CA ALA A 59 -6.11 5.54 -0.26
C ALA A 59 -5.87 5.71 1.25
N ALA A 60 -4.70 6.13 1.69
CA ALA A 60 -4.43 6.42 3.09
C ALA A 60 -4.96 7.79 3.56
N THR A 61 -5.24 8.71 2.65
CA THR A 61 -5.68 10.08 2.97
C THR A 61 -7.19 10.29 2.85
N LYS A 62 -7.94 9.36 2.25
CA LYS A 62 -9.40 9.49 2.23
C LYS A 62 -9.95 9.42 3.66
N PRO A 63 -10.94 10.27 4.00
CA PRO A 63 -11.54 10.29 5.32
C PRO A 63 -12.11 8.92 5.69
N ILE A 64 -12.26 8.69 6.99
CA ILE A 64 -12.94 7.51 7.52
C ILE A 64 -14.43 7.73 7.33
N GLU A 65 -15.07 6.82 6.60
CA GLU A 65 -16.51 6.70 6.53
C GLU A 65 -16.96 5.76 7.65
N TYR A 66 -17.96 6.18 8.42
CA TYR A 66 -18.50 5.42 9.54
C TYR A 66 -19.77 4.71 9.11
N TYR A 67 -19.92 3.49 9.62
CA TYR A 67 -21.09 2.64 9.46
C TYR A 67 -21.77 2.48 10.82
N ASP A 68 -22.92 1.82 10.88
CA ASP A 68 -23.64 1.50 12.12
C ASP A 68 -22.91 0.34 12.86
N ASP A 69 -21.67 0.59 13.25
CA ASP A 69 -20.70 -0.40 13.75
C ASP A 69 -19.79 0.12 14.86
N GLU A 70 -20.09 1.28 15.45
CA GLU A 70 -19.24 1.93 16.45
C GLU A 70 -19.08 1.10 17.73
N GLU A 71 -19.96 0.12 17.94
CA GLU A 71 -19.86 -0.88 19.00
C GLU A 71 -18.57 -1.71 18.90
N LEU A 72 -18.01 -1.85 17.68
CA LEU A 72 -16.75 -2.54 17.41
C LEU A 72 -15.52 -1.71 17.79
N ASP A 73 -15.64 -0.40 18.05
CA ASP A 73 -14.52 0.48 18.43
C ASP A 73 -13.83 0.05 19.74
N ARG A 74 -14.53 -0.71 20.58
CA ARG A 74 -13.94 -1.30 21.78
C ARG A 74 -12.83 -2.33 21.50
N PHE A 75 -12.68 -2.77 20.24
CA PHE A 75 -11.67 -3.71 19.77
C PHE A 75 -10.45 -3.06 19.11
N ILE A 76 -10.34 -1.72 19.14
CA ILE A 76 -9.17 -1.00 18.60
C ILE A 76 -7.85 -1.55 19.17
N GLY A 77 -6.90 -1.83 18.27
CA GLY A 77 -5.56 -2.30 18.61
C GLY A 77 -5.48 -3.79 18.98
N ARG A 78 -6.58 -4.55 18.89
CA ARG A 78 -6.59 -5.99 19.14
C ARG A 78 -6.12 -6.77 17.90
N ALA A 79 -5.42 -7.89 18.12
CA ALA A 79 -4.97 -8.76 17.05
C ALA A 79 -6.11 -9.68 16.55
N SER A 80 -6.08 -10.06 15.27
CA SER A 80 -7.12 -10.89 14.65
C SER A 80 -7.29 -12.28 15.28
N GLU A 81 -6.25 -12.81 15.93
CA GLU A 81 -6.25 -14.10 16.61
C GLU A 81 -6.82 -14.08 18.03
N ASP A 82 -6.98 -12.89 18.62
CA ASP A 82 -7.32 -12.76 20.03
C ASP A 82 -8.82 -12.80 20.31
N TYR A 83 -9.67 -12.80 19.29
CA TYR A 83 -11.13 -12.74 19.41
C TYR A 83 -11.73 -14.10 19.80
N THR A 84 -12.72 -14.08 20.70
CA THR A 84 -13.55 -15.27 20.97
C THR A 84 -14.55 -15.49 19.84
N SER A 85 -15.23 -16.65 19.84
CA SER A 85 -16.28 -16.93 18.86
C SER A 85 -17.46 -15.97 18.97
N GLU A 86 -17.84 -15.60 20.20
CA GLU A 86 -18.93 -14.66 20.46
C GLU A 86 -18.56 -13.26 19.97
N GLU A 87 -17.34 -12.80 20.21
CA GLU A 87 -16.89 -11.50 19.71
C GLU A 87 -16.80 -11.49 18.18
N ALA A 88 -16.40 -12.61 17.56
CA ALA A 88 -16.37 -12.73 16.11
C ALA A 88 -17.77 -12.71 15.48
N GLU A 89 -18.78 -13.21 16.18
CA GLU A 89 -20.19 -13.14 15.77
C GLU A 89 -20.68 -11.69 15.67
N GLU A 90 -20.21 -10.78 16.52
CA GLU A 90 -20.59 -9.37 16.44
C GLU A 90 -20.13 -8.70 15.14
N PHE A 91 -18.92 -9.01 14.69
CA PHE A 91 -18.45 -8.52 13.39
C PHE A 91 -19.25 -9.14 12.22
N MET A 92 -19.64 -10.41 12.36
CA MET A 92 -20.45 -11.11 11.38
C MET A 92 -21.85 -10.51 11.26
N ASP A 93 -22.47 -10.17 12.40
CA ASP A 93 -23.79 -9.55 12.45
C ASP A 93 -23.79 -8.20 11.72
N VAL A 94 -22.78 -7.35 11.99
CA VAL A 94 -22.61 -6.08 11.26
C VAL A 94 -22.44 -6.34 9.76
N MET A 95 -21.51 -7.23 9.37
CA MET A 95 -21.22 -7.54 7.97
C MET A 95 -22.43 -8.08 7.19
N GLN A 96 -23.31 -8.85 7.83
CA GLN A 96 -24.51 -9.41 7.18
C GLN A 96 -25.65 -8.41 7.02
N THR A 97 -25.65 -7.31 7.78
CA THR A 97 -26.73 -6.30 7.73
C THR A 97 -26.51 -5.21 6.68
N MET A 98 -25.26 -5.02 6.22
CA MET A 98 -24.91 -4.03 5.20
C MET A 98 -25.09 -4.56 3.77
N HIS A 99 -25.07 -3.65 2.79
CA HIS A 99 -25.12 -4.05 1.38
C HIS A 99 -23.77 -4.67 0.95
N PRO A 100 -23.75 -5.72 0.10
CA PRO A 100 -22.49 -6.35 -0.34
C PRO A 100 -21.46 -5.36 -0.90
N ASP A 101 -21.91 -4.40 -1.71
CA ASP A 101 -21.04 -3.35 -2.28
C ASP A 101 -20.34 -2.47 -1.23
N GLU A 102 -20.87 -2.41 0.00
CA GLU A 102 -20.34 -1.59 1.10
C GLU A 102 -19.29 -2.34 1.95
N VAL A 103 -19.27 -3.67 1.90
CA VAL A 103 -18.43 -4.53 2.76
C VAL A 103 -16.94 -4.20 2.61
N LYS A 104 -16.50 -3.88 1.39
CA LYS A 104 -15.12 -3.48 1.11
C LYS A 104 -14.75 -2.17 1.80
N ASP A 105 -15.63 -1.18 1.72
CA ASP A 105 -15.40 0.15 2.29
C ASP A 105 -15.56 0.13 3.82
N TRP A 106 -16.45 -0.71 4.35
CA TRP A 106 -16.54 -1.04 5.77
C TRP A 106 -15.25 -1.64 6.32
N ASN A 107 -14.69 -2.67 5.67
CA ASN A 107 -13.42 -3.25 6.09
C ASN A 107 -12.27 -2.23 6.03
N ARG A 108 -12.26 -1.37 5.01
CA ARG A 108 -11.30 -0.26 4.93
C ARG A 108 -11.47 0.69 6.14
N SER A 109 -12.70 1.01 6.55
CA SER A 109 -12.97 1.87 7.71
C SER A 109 -12.41 1.28 9.01
N LEU A 110 -12.55 -0.04 9.22
CA LEU A 110 -12.03 -0.75 10.38
C LEU A 110 -10.50 -0.67 10.44
N ILE A 111 -9.83 -0.91 9.30
CA ILE A 111 -8.36 -0.83 9.20
C ILE A 111 -7.87 0.59 9.54
N LEU A 112 -8.54 1.63 9.07
CA LEU A 112 -8.17 3.02 9.37
C LEU A 112 -8.38 3.38 10.85
N ARG A 113 -9.36 2.76 11.52
CA ARG A 113 -9.59 2.88 12.97
C ARG A 113 -8.62 2.01 13.78
N GLY A 114 -7.85 1.13 13.15
CA GLY A 114 -6.96 0.19 13.83
C GLY A 114 -7.71 -1.00 14.44
N ILE A 115 -8.84 -1.38 13.87
CA ILE A 115 -9.63 -2.55 14.24
C ILE A 115 -9.34 -3.64 13.22
N ASN A 116 -8.80 -4.76 13.69
CA ASN A 116 -8.54 -5.91 12.83
C ASN A 116 -9.70 -6.88 12.88
N VAL A 117 -10.20 -7.29 11.71
CA VAL A 117 -11.25 -8.31 11.59
C VAL A 117 -10.77 -9.65 12.18
N PRO A 118 -11.62 -10.40 12.93
CA PRO A 118 -11.30 -11.71 13.48
C PRO A 118 -10.93 -12.73 12.40
N ASN A 119 -9.96 -13.61 12.67
CA ASN A 119 -9.57 -14.65 11.70
C ASN A 119 -10.72 -15.58 11.31
N GLN A 120 -11.68 -15.78 12.21
CA GLN A 120 -12.84 -16.64 12.05
C GLN A 120 -13.75 -16.24 10.88
N ILE A 121 -13.78 -14.95 10.51
CA ILE A 121 -14.71 -14.42 9.51
C ILE A 121 -14.00 -13.87 8.26
N LYS A 122 -12.66 -13.92 8.23
CA LYS A 122 -11.86 -13.36 7.13
C LYS A 122 -12.19 -13.99 5.78
N ASP A 123 -12.41 -15.30 5.75
CA ASP A 123 -12.71 -16.01 4.50
C ASP A 123 -14.07 -15.56 3.93
N ASP A 124 -15.08 -15.40 4.80
CA ASP A 124 -16.40 -14.90 4.42
C ASP A 124 -16.36 -13.45 3.95
N LEU A 125 -15.60 -12.60 4.67
CA LEU A 125 -15.36 -11.22 4.27
C LEU A 125 -14.72 -11.13 2.88
N ILE A 126 -13.70 -11.95 2.62
CA ILE A 126 -13.02 -11.98 1.32
C ILE A 126 -13.97 -12.45 0.22
N ALA A 127 -14.82 -13.44 0.49
CA ALA A 127 -15.83 -13.90 -0.46
C ALA A 127 -16.80 -12.76 -0.84
N MET A 128 -17.32 -12.02 0.14
CA MET A 128 -18.24 -10.90 -0.10
C MET A 128 -17.60 -9.73 -0.85
N ILE A 129 -16.30 -9.47 -0.65
CA ILE A 129 -15.58 -8.40 -1.37
C ILE A 129 -15.29 -8.77 -2.83
N GLN A 130 -15.22 -10.07 -3.14
CA GLN A 130 -14.90 -10.57 -4.47
C GLN A 130 -16.13 -10.83 -5.35
N ASP A 131 -17.31 -10.90 -4.75
CA ASP A 131 -18.60 -11.00 -5.44
C ASP A 131 -18.99 -9.66 -6.11
#